data_AF-Q87HH4-F1
#
_entry.id   AF-Q87HH4-F1
#
_cell.length_a   1.000
_cell.length_b   1.000
_cell.length_c   1.000
_cell.angle_alpha   90.00
_cell.angle_beta   90.00
_cell.angle_gamma   90.00
#
_symmetry.space_group_name_H-M   'P 1'
#
loop_
_entity.id
_entity.type
_entity.pdbx_description
1 polymer ?
#
loop_
_entity_poly.entity_id
_entity_poly.type
_entity_poly.pdbx_seq_one_letter_code
_entity_poly.pdbx_strand_id
1 'polypeptide(L)'
;MGRIIIIIISGEAVIDKLRMNKHALNKGIFFLLVLFLFLQNIQYAKAAGSSIGQQDTLVMLLNFKENPNDQPITSEEAHALVFGEVNDFYQENSYGKTWLSGQVAGWYTLPVSDQVCDYPSVQAEADKMARADGIVLEDYQRIIYIMTQSGCAGGGSATTGKTFPSRAYIDGTLSARVIAHEFGHNLGLSHAKALDCGDASVSNNCSVIEYGDSYDVMGTPDMGYINTYYKERMGWLNDAESPNILTATQDGLYEIAEYETQDITQNIALKIPRGVNPNSGLKEWFYVEYRQAMGYDQFLDDRSYMLFRGDVTDGVIVRLVEEGAEESYILHMKPNSDYSQVYGRKDWKDTALPVGDSFTDPVSGLTINLASAANGFAGVNVSFGDTVTPSVCEMSAPSVSVKATSDTQVNAGDTVEYQLTVTNTANDVCGTIRFDVSAQVESGWQASSQSISLASGESSVATIAVTSALSATSGDYPVTFNVVNTKDEAYNVATQATYAVAEQQTGSGDVVAVDDNVQMSKVSTVTINVLGNDIIADGVSVEISAMSAPSKGTVKLLSDGSIQYTPAKRFKNQDSFSYTITSGNVTSTAMVTVALQSSPDSGGSSPGKGKNK
;
A
#
# COMPACT_ATOMS: atom_id res chain seq x y z
N MET A 1 12.38 32.08 -32.85
CA MET A 1 12.05 30.85 -33.59
C MET A 1 13.10 29.82 -33.26
N GLY A 2 12.75 28.79 -32.47
CA GLY A 2 13.60 27.62 -32.25
C GLY A 2 12.74 26.40 -32.55
N ARG A 3 13.18 25.54 -33.48
CA ARG A 3 12.54 24.26 -33.80
C ARG A 3 13.22 23.19 -32.95
N ILE A 4 12.47 22.52 -32.09
CA ILE A 4 12.87 21.24 -31.51
C ILE A 4 12.06 20.18 -32.23
N ILE A 5 12.75 19.26 -32.92
CA ILE A 5 12.17 18.08 -33.56
C ILE A 5 12.25 16.97 -32.51
N ILE A 6 11.10 16.49 -32.04
CA ILE A 6 11.03 15.28 -31.21
C ILE A 6 10.73 14.13 -32.18
N ILE A 7 11.67 13.19 -32.31
CA ILE A 7 11.47 11.94 -33.05
C ILE A 7 10.93 10.93 -32.05
N ILE A 8 9.66 10.55 -32.19
CA ILE A 8 9.06 9.41 -31.49
C ILE A 8 9.22 8.22 -32.42
N ILE A 9 9.99 7.21 -32.02
CA ILE A 9 10.02 5.90 -32.69
C ILE A 9 9.08 4.98 -31.91
N SER A 10 7.79 5.04 -32.27
CA SER A 10 6.82 3.98 -32.05
C SER A 10 5.83 4.04 -33.21
N GLY A 11 5.51 2.89 -33.78
CA GLY A 11 4.77 2.75 -35.03
C GLY A 11 3.48 3.58 -35.11
N GLU A 12 3.32 4.20 -36.27
CA GLU A 12 2.08 4.72 -36.87
C GLU A 12 1.19 5.69 -36.06
N ALA A 13 1.56 6.98 -36.06
CA ALA A 13 0.63 8.11 -36.28
C ALA A 13 1.38 9.45 -36.37
N VAL A 14 1.25 10.18 -37.48
CA VAL A 14 1.80 11.54 -37.64
C VAL A 14 0.74 12.56 -37.21
N ILE A 15 0.91 13.19 -36.04
CA ILE A 15 0.09 14.34 -35.63
C ILE A 15 0.78 15.62 -36.09
N ASP A 16 0.25 16.24 -37.15
CA ASP A 16 0.81 17.47 -37.70
C ASP A 16 0.15 18.70 -37.05
N LYS A 17 0.94 19.39 -36.21
CA LYS A 17 0.73 20.73 -35.60
C LYS A 17 -0.24 20.87 -34.42
N LEU A 18 0.31 20.76 -33.20
CA LEU A 18 -0.22 21.39 -31.99
C LEU A 18 0.55 22.68 -31.67
N ARG A 19 -0.14 23.83 -31.62
CA ARG A 19 0.39 25.09 -31.06
C ARG A 19 -0.07 25.21 -29.62
N MET A 20 0.85 25.08 -28.67
CA MET A 20 0.56 25.28 -27.23
C MET A 20 1.38 26.43 -26.64
N ASN A 21 0.75 27.20 -25.75
CA ASN A 21 1.34 28.35 -25.07
C ASN A 21 2.29 27.91 -23.93
N LYS A 22 3.34 28.70 -23.64
CA LYS A 22 4.44 28.39 -22.71
C LYS A 22 4.01 27.94 -21.31
N HIS A 23 2.82 28.31 -20.84
CA HIS A 23 2.29 27.90 -19.54
C HIS A 23 1.72 26.47 -19.51
N ALA A 24 1.28 25.94 -20.65
CA ALA A 24 0.80 24.56 -20.76
C ALA A 24 1.96 23.54 -20.92
N LEU A 25 3.14 24.01 -21.38
CA LEU A 25 4.33 23.19 -21.59
C LEU A 25 4.93 22.69 -20.26
N ASN A 26 4.96 23.54 -19.23
CA ASN A 26 5.51 23.16 -17.92
C ASN A 26 4.58 22.23 -17.13
N LYS A 27 3.25 22.35 -17.27
CA LYS A 27 2.29 21.42 -16.65
C LYS A 27 2.25 20.05 -17.36
N GLY A 28 2.38 20.03 -18.68
CA GLY A 28 2.40 18.79 -19.47
C GLY A 28 3.69 17.97 -19.28
N ILE A 29 4.86 18.64 -19.20
CA ILE A 29 6.14 17.95 -18.94
C ILE A 29 6.18 17.39 -17.52
N PHE A 30 5.65 18.10 -16.52
CA PHE A 30 5.59 17.59 -15.15
C PHE A 30 4.62 16.39 -15.04
N PHE A 31 3.49 16.44 -15.73
CA PHE A 31 2.54 15.32 -15.79
C PHE A 31 3.12 14.11 -16.52
N LEU A 32 3.85 14.31 -17.64
CA LEU A 32 4.53 13.22 -18.35
C LEU A 32 5.74 12.68 -17.57
N LEU A 33 6.51 13.50 -16.85
CA LEU A 33 7.63 13.02 -16.05
C LEU A 33 7.15 12.27 -14.81
N VAL A 34 6.05 12.72 -14.18
CA VAL A 34 5.40 12.02 -13.07
C VAL A 34 4.74 10.73 -13.57
N LEU A 35 4.12 10.72 -14.76
CA LEU A 35 3.58 9.50 -15.37
C LEU A 35 4.70 8.53 -15.81
N PHE A 36 5.85 9.03 -16.28
CA PHE A 36 7.01 8.21 -16.66
C PHE A 36 7.74 7.66 -15.42
N LEU A 37 7.81 8.43 -14.32
CA LEU A 37 8.29 7.97 -13.01
C LEU A 37 7.29 7.03 -12.34
N PHE A 38 5.97 7.20 -12.54
CA PHE A 38 4.94 6.24 -12.10
C PHE A 38 5.01 4.95 -12.92
N LEU A 39 5.21 5.03 -14.24
CA LEU A 39 5.34 3.86 -15.13
C LEU A 39 6.66 3.10 -14.92
N GLN A 40 7.76 3.80 -14.64
CA GLN A 40 9.02 3.15 -14.24
C GLN A 40 8.88 2.50 -12.85
N ASN A 41 8.21 3.13 -11.90
CA ASN A 41 7.97 2.50 -10.58
C ASN A 41 6.95 1.36 -10.61
N ILE A 42 6.02 1.33 -11.57
CA ILE A 42 5.12 0.18 -11.79
C ILE A 42 5.87 -1.00 -12.45
N GLN A 43 6.88 -0.74 -13.29
CA GLN A 43 7.73 -1.83 -13.82
C GLN A 43 8.72 -2.36 -12.78
N TYR A 44 9.27 -1.52 -11.89
CA TYR A 44 10.18 -1.98 -10.84
C TYR A 44 9.47 -2.62 -9.64
N ALA A 45 8.20 -2.27 -9.35
CA ALA A 45 7.41 -2.97 -8.33
C ALA A 45 6.90 -4.35 -8.78
N LYS A 46 6.99 -4.68 -10.07
CA LYS A 46 6.69 -6.01 -10.64
C LYS A 46 7.88 -6.99 -10.58
N ALA A 47 9.06 -6.53 -10.17
CA ALA A 47 10.33 -7.25 -10.26
C ALA A 47 10.81 -7.88 -8.93
N ALA A 48 9.91 -8.04 -7.96
CA ALA A 48 10.00 -9.11 -6.95
C ALA A 48 8.86 -10.09 -7.29
N GLY A 49 9.22 -11.17 -8.00
CA GLY A 49 8.31 -11.86 -8.93
C GLY A 49 7.07 -12.46 -8.28
N SER A 50 5.91 -11.87 -8.58
CA SER A 50 4.59 -12.43 -8.30
C SER A 50 4.50 -13.91 -8.69
N SER A 51 4.03 -14.75 -7.78
CA SER A 51 3.66 -16.15 -8.03
C SER A 51 2.36 -16.28 -8.82
N ILE A 52 1.67 -15.17 -9.11
CA ILE A 52 0.40 -15.11 -9.83
C ILE A 52 0.59 -14.36 -11.16
N GLY A 53 -0.15 -14.79 -12.17
CA GLY A 53 -0.16 -14.27 -13.53
C GLY A 53 0.76 -15.06 -14.46
N GLN A 54 0.85 -14.57 -15.70
CA GLN A 54 1.80 -15.05 -16.69
C GLN A 54 3.22 -14.97 -16.14
N GLN A 55 3.95 -16.08 -16.26
CA GLN A 55 5.38 -16.18 -15.96
C GLN A 55 6.15 -16.20 -17.28
N ASP A 56 6.62 -15.03 -17.72
CA ASP A 56 7.41 -14.91 -18.96
C ASP A 56 8.74 -15.65 -18.79
N THR A 57 8.91 -16.73 -19.54
CA THR A 57 9.98 -17.72 -19.34
C THR A 57 10.80 -17.93 -20.60
N LEU A 58 12.12 -17.78 -20.51
CA LEU A 58 13.06 -18.19 -21.56
C LEU A 58 13.65 -19.55 -21.22
N VAL A 59 13.54 -20.50 -22.14
CA VAL A 59 14.22 -21.79 -22.03
C VAL A 59 15.45 -21.77 -22.93
N MET A 60 16.62 -22.11 -22.42
CA MET A 60 17.85 -22.19 -23.20
C MET A 60 18.40 -23.62 -23.18
N LEU A 61 18.68 -24.18 -24.35
CA LEU A 61 19.31 -25.50 -24.50
C LEU A 61 20.83 -25.35 -24.58
N LEU A 62 21.57 -26.02 -23.69
CA LEU A 62 23.01 -25.83 -23.52
C LEU A 62 23.78 -27.15 -23.56
N ASN A 63 24.86 -27.18 -24.34
CA ASN A 63 25.91 -28.20 -24.22
C ASN A 63 27.27 -27.53 -23.97
N PHE A 64 28.29 -28.32 -23.72
CA PHE A 64 29.60 -27.86 -23.26
C PHE A 64 30.67 -28.14 -24.31
N LYS A 65 31.87 -27.57 -24.11
CA LYS A 65 32.97 -27.68 -25.08
C LYS A 65 33.43 -29.14 -25.30
N GLU A 66 33.22 -30.02 -24.33
CA GLU A 66 33.54 -31.45 -24.41
C GLU A 66 32.51 -32.25 -25.24
N ASN A 67 31.25 -31.81 -25.27
CA ASN A 67 30.15 -32.50 -25.94
C ASN A 67 29.33 -31.58 -26.89
N PRO A 68 29.99 -30.89 -27.86
CA PRO A 68 29.37 -29.83 -28.66
C PRO A 68 28.21 -30.29 -29.57
N ASN A 69 28.10 -31.59 -29.82
CA ASN A 69 27.06 -32.18 -30.67
C ASN A 69 26.01 -32.94 -29.86
N ASP A 70 26.13 -32.97 -28.53
CA ASP A 70 25.17 -33.64 -27.67
C ASP A 70 23.93 -32.76 -27.51
N GLN A 71 22.79 -33.28 -27.97
CA GLN A 71 21.50 -32.58 -28.05
C GLN A 71 20.36 -33.56 -27.71
N PRO A 72 20.25 -34.00 -26.44
CA PRO A 72 19.31 -35.05 -26.02
C PRO A 72 17.83 -34.71 -26.14
N ILE A 73 17.50 -33.43 -26.35
CA ILE A 73 16.13 -32.95 -26.53
C ILE A 73 16.08 -31.91 -27.66
N THR A 74 15.04 -31.97 -28.49
CA THR A 74 14.76 -30.97 -29.51
C THR A 74 14.11 -29.72 -28.92
N SER A 75 14.13 -28.59 -29.64
CA SER A 75 13.44 -27.38 -29.20
C SER A 75 11.93 -27.56 -29.06
N GLU A 76 11.32 -28.42 -29.88
CA GLU A 76 9.88 -28.72 -29.81
C GLU A 76 9.55 -29.57 -28.57
N GLU A 77 10.36 -30.59 -28.27
CA GLU A 77 10.20 -31.40 -27.06
C GLU A 77 10.43 -30.57 -25.79
N ALA A 78 11.46 -29.72 -25.77
CA ALA A 78 11.70 -28.80 -24.65
C ALA A 78 10.54 -27.81 -24.47
N HIS A 79 9.97 -27.31 -25.57
CA HIS A 79 8.79 -26.45 -25.53
C HIS A 79 7.58 -27.21 -24.95
N ALA A 80 7.30 -28.42 -25.43
CA ALA A 80 6.20 -29.25 -24.93
C ALA A 80 6.37 -29.59 -23.44
N LEU A 81 7.62 -29.82 -23.00
CA LEU A 81 7.92 -30.13 -21.61
C LEU A 81 7.66 -28.94 -20.68
N VAL A 82 8.17 -27.75 -21.02
CA VAL A 82 8.07 -26.56 -20.15
C VAL A 82 6.72 -25.85 -20.27
N PHE A 83 6.28 -25.58 -21.50
CA PHE A 83 5.07 -24.80 -21.77
C PHE A 83 3.82 -25.68 -21.97
N GLY A 84 3.98 -26.99 -21.96
CA GLY A 84 2.88 -27.96 -21.86
C GLY A 84 2.87 -28.58 -20.46
N GLU A 85 3.58 -29.68 -20.27
CA GLU A 85 3.45 -30.52 -19.06
C GLU A 85 3.74 -29.78 -17.73
N VAL A 86 4.78 -28.96 -17.65
CA VAL A 86 5.06 -28.16 -16.44
C VAL A 86 4.07 -27.01 -16.30
N ASN A 87 3.68 -26.37 -17.40
CA ASN A 87 2.66 -25.33 -17.37
C ASN A 87 1.32 -25.87 -16.84
N ASP A 88 0.87 -27.02 -17.34
CA ASP A 88 -0.40 -27.65 -16.96
C ASP A 88 -0.38 -28.04 -15.48
N PHE A 89 0.75 -28.51 -14.97
CA PHE A 89 0.97 -28.75 -13.54
C PHE A 89 0.73 -27.50 -12.68
N TYR A 90 1.32 -26.36 -13.06
CA TYR A 90 1.15 -25.11 -12.35
C TYR A 90 -0.25 -24.52 -12.52
N GLN A 91 -0.88 -24.68 -13.68
CA GLN A 91 -2.26 -24.25 -13.90
C GLN A 91 -3.24 -25.04 -13.02
N GLU A 92 -3.12 -26.38 -12.96
CA GLU A 92 -3.95 -27.21 -12.09
C GLU A 92 -3.75 -26.84 -10.62
N ASN A 93 -2.50 -26.74 -10.16
CA ASN A 93 -2.22 -26.46 -8.76
C ASN A 93 -2.63 -25.04 -8.33
N SER A 94 -2.66 -24.08 -9.24
CA SER A 94 -2.96 -22.68 -8.93
C SER A 94 -4.38 -22.24 -9.28
N TYR A 95 -5.26 -23.16 -9.70
CA TYR A 95 -6.61 -22.82 -10.19
C TYR A 95 -6.55 -21.82 -11.36
N GLY A 96 -5.59 -22.00 -12.26
CA GLY A 96 -5.36 -21.13 -13.42
C GLY A 96 -4.71 -19.78 -13.11
N LYS A 97 -4.34 -19.52 -11.85
CA LYS A 97 -3.72 -18.24 -11.45
C LYS A 97 -2.28 -18.09 -11.95
N THR A 98 -1.60 -19.18 -12.29
CA THR A 98 -0.20 -19.18 -12.72
C THR A 98 -0.04 -20.00 -13.99
N TRP A 99 0.58 -19.42 -15.01
CA TRP A 99 0.88 -20.11 -16.27
C TRP A 99 2.22 -19.65 -16.83
N LEU A 100 2.88 -20.52 -17.60
CA LEU A 100 4.16 -20.23 -18.23
C LEU A 100 3.93 -19.84 -19.70
N SER A 101 4.67 -18.85 -20.18
CA SER A 101 4.68 -18.46 -21.58
C SER A 101 6.06 -17.98 -21.99
N GLY A 102 6.46 -18.19 -23.24
CA GLY A 102 7.72 -17.68 -23.74
C GLY A 102 8.27 -18.50 -24.90
N GLN A 103 9.60 -18.64 -24.97
CA GLN A 103 10.26 -19.30 -26.08
C GLN A 103 11.39 -20.24 -25.64
N VAL A 104 11.75 -21.16 -26.54
CA VAL A 104 12.95 -22.00 -26.43
C VAL A 104 14.01 -21.45 -27.38
N ALA A 105 15.23 -21.28 -26.89
CA ALA A 105 16.38 -20.78 -27.62
C ALA A 105 17.57 -21.75 -27.54
N GLY A 106 18.37 -21.74 -28.60
CA GLY A 106 19.64 -22.47 -28.65
C GLY A 106 19.51 -23.96 -29.00
N TRP A 107 20.62 -24.49 -29.53
CA TRP A 107 21.56 -25.24 -28.71
C TRP A 107 22.85 -24.42 -28.62
N TYR A 108 23.21 -23.95 -27.42
CA TYR A 108 24.42 -23.16 -27.19
C TYR A 108 25.55 -24.06 -26.71
N THR A 109 26.63 -24.12 -27.48
CA THR A 109 27.88 -24.76 -27.03
C THR A 109 28.71 -23.79 -26.22
N LEU A 110 28.63 -23.94 -24.91
CA LEU A 110 29.32 -23.09 -23.96
C LEU A 110 30.83 -23.39 -23.96
N PRO A 111 31.70 -22.37 -23.91
CA PRO A 111 33.14 -22.55 -23.76
C PRO A 111 33.56 -22.92 -22.31
N VAL A 112 32.65 -23.49 -21.53
CA VAL A 112 32.85 -23.97 -20.16
C VAL A 112 32.92 -25.50 -20.15
N SER A 113 33.58 -26.08 -19.13
CA SER A 113 33.77 -27.53 -19.05
C SER A 113 32.57 -28.20 -18.38
N ASP A 114 32.07 -29.28 -18.95
CA ASP A 114 31.06 -30.14 -18.29
C ASP A 114 31.64 -30.94 -17.12
N GLN A 115 32.96 -31.00 -16.93
CA GLN A 115 33.58 -31.80 -15.87
C GLN A 115 33.57 -31.11 -14.49
N VAL A 116 33.12 -29.86 -14.40
CA VAL A 116 33.11 -29.06 -13.17
C VAL A 116 31.73 -28.47 -12.95
N CYS A 117 31.25 -28.51 -11.70
CA CYS A 117 30.02 -27.82 -11.33
C CYS A 117 30.26 -26.31 -11.19
N ASP A 118 29.88 -25.53 -12.21
CA ASP A 118 30.06 -24.07 -12.24
C ASP A 118 28.87 -23.35 -12.90
N TYR A 119 27.73 -23.33 -12.20
CA TYR A 119 26.53 -22.61 -12.65
C TYR A 119 26.76 -21.12 -12.94
N PRO A 120 27.56 -20.36 -12.14
CA PRO A 120 27.85 -18.97 -12.48
C PRO A 120 28.49 -18.79 -13.86
N SER A 121 29.46 -19.64 -14.23
CA SER A 121 30.08 -19.58 -15.56
C SER A 121 29.14 -20.04 -16.67
N VAL A 122 28.31 -21.06 -16.40
CA VAL A 122 27.25 -21.50 -17.33
C VAL A 122 26.30 -20.36 -17.64
N GLN A 123 25.76 -19.70 -16.60
CA GLN A 123 24.88 -18.55 -16.74
C GLN A 123 25.54 -17.43 -17.54
N ALA A 124 26.77 -17.04 -17.18
CA ALA A 124 27.44 -15.90 -17.81
C ALA A 124 27.65 -16.11 -19.32
N GLU A 125 28.06 -17.30 -19.75
CA GLU A 125 28.25 -17.59 -21.16
C GLU A 125 26.93 -17.84 -21.91
N ALA A 126 25.96 -18.51 -21.29
CA ALA A 126 24.63 -18.70 -21.89
C ALA A 126 23.91 -17.36 -22.13
N ASP A 127 23.88 -16.48 -21.12
CA ASP A 127 23.27 -15.14 -21.22
C ASP A 127 23.95 -14.30 -22.32
N LYS A 128 25.27 -14.39 -22.43
CA LYS A 128 26.05 -13.71 -23.48
C LYS A 128 25.71 -14.24 -24.88
N MET A 129 25.58 -15.56 -25.05
CA MET A 129 25.22 -16.17 -26.33
C MET A 129 23.78 -15.84 -26.73
N ALA A 130 22.83 -15.92 -25.80
CA ALA A 130 21.44 -15.52 -26.05
C ALA A 130 21.32 -14.04 -26.47
N ARG A 131 22.07 -13.14 -25.82
CA ARG A 131 22.12 -11.72 -26.24
C ARG A 131 22.75 -11.53 -27.61
N ALA A 132 23.74 -12.33 -27.99
CA ALA A 132 24.33 -12.28 -29.32
C ALA A 132 23.33 -12.70 -30.41
N ASP A 133 22.38 -13.58 -30.06
CA ASP A 133 21.24 -13.97 -30.90
C ASP A 133 20.09 -12.95 -30.88
N GLY A 134 20.25 -11.82 -30.18
CA GLY A 134 19.27 -10.74 -30.12
C GLY A 134 18.17 -10.93 -29.07
N ILE A 135 18.30 -11.90 -28.16
CA ILE A 135 17.36 -12.09 -27.07
C ILE A 135 17.61 -11.03 -25.98
N VAL A 136 16.56 -10.33 -25.58
CA VAL A 136 16.57 -9.38 -24.46
C VAL A 136 16.14 -10.13 -23.21
N LEU A 137 17.12 -10.51 -22.38
CA LEU A 137 16.86 -11.33 -21.17
C LEU A 137 15.94 -10.65 -20.16
N GLU A 138 15.93 -9.31 -20.17
CA GLU A 138 15.10 -8.48 -19.31
C GLU A 138 13.59 -8.58 -19.62
N ASP A 139 13.21 -9.08 -20.80
CA ASP A 139 11.81 -9.32 -21.16
C ASP A 139 11.23 -10.58 -20.47
N TYR A 140 12.09 -11.39 -19.86
CA TYR A 140 11.70 -12.62 -19.17
C TYR A 140 11.80 -12.43 -17.67
N GLN A 141 10.83 -12.99 -16.95
CA GLN A 141 10.85 -13.07 -15.49
C GLN A 141 11.65 -14.29 -15.01
N ARG A 142 11.63 -15.36 -15.81
CA ARG A 142 12.19 -16.67 -15.50
C ARG A 142 13.10 -17.12 -16.64
N ILE A 143 14.22 -17.75 -16.30
CA ILE A 143 15.09 -18.38 -17.29
C ILE A 143 15.43 -19.79 -16.83
N ILE A 144 15.20 -20.76 -17.71
CA ILE A 144 15.46 -22.19 -17.47
C ILE A 144 16.58 -22.62 -18.42
N TYR A 145 17.69 -23.07 -17.85
CA TYR A 145 18.78 -23.69 -18.58
C TYR A 145 18.57 -25.20 -18.60
N ILE A 146 18.25 -25.75 -19.76
CA ILE A 146 18.21 -27.19 -19.99
C ILE A 146 19.57 -27.58 -20.57
N MET A 147 20.34 -28.37 -19.83
CA MET A 147 21.71 -28.70 -20.22
C MET A 147 22.01 -30.19 -20.17
N THR A 148 22.97 -30.60 -21.00
CA THR A 148 23.58 -31.93 -20.90
C THR A 148 24.26 -32.10 -19.53
N GLN A 149 24.41 -33.34 -19.06
CA GLN A 149 24.97 -33.63 -17.75
C GLN A 149 26.34 -32.94 -17.52
N SER A 150 26.48 -32.23 -16.40
CA SER A 150 27.71 -31.64 -15.92
C SER A 150 28.25 -32.37 -14.67
N GLY A 151 29.38 -31.90 -14.15
CA GLY A 151 30.03 -32.38 -12.93
C GLY A 151 29.29 -32.00 -11.64
N CYS A 152 28.13 -31.35 -11.72
CA CYS A 152 27.28 -31.11 -10.56
C CYS A 152 26.65 -32.41 -10.01
N ALA A 153 26.52 -32.45 -8.68
CA ALA A 153 25.74 -33.49 -8.03
C ALA A 153 24.26 -33.09 -8.03
N GLY A 154 23.39 -33.94 -8.58
CA GLY A 154 21.95 -33.71 -8.65
C GLY A 154 21.44 -33.49 -10.07
N GLY A 155 20.11 -33.51 -10.23
CA GLY A 155 19.45 -33.31 -11.52
C GLY A 155 19.08 -31.85 -11.82
N GLY A 156 19.20 -30.95 -10.84
CA GLY A 156 18.88 -29.55 -11.01
C GLY A 156 19.31 -28.65 -9.85
N SER A 157 19.17 -27.34 -10.06
CA SER A 157 19.36 -26.29 -9.05
C SER A 157 18.62 -25.02 -9.48
N ALA A 158 18.28 -24.16 -8.52
CA ALA A 158 17.58 -22.93 -8.83
C ALA A 158 17.95 -21.80 -7.88
N THR A 159 17.84 -20.56 -8.38
CA THR A 159 17.78 -19.39 -7.52
C THR A 159 16.44 -19.33 -6.81
N THR A 160 16.41 -18.77 -5.62
CA THR A 160 15.14 -18.47 -4.94
C THR A 160 14.45 -17.27 -5.59
N GLY A 161 13.12 -17.22 -5.55
CA GLY A 161 12.26 -16.21 -6.19
C GLY A 161 12.48 -14.74 -5.79
N LYS A 162 13.48 -14.47 -4.95
CA LYS A 162 13.98 -13.14 -4.57
C LYS A 162 14.93 -12.53 -5.62
N THR A 163 15.27 -13.28 -6.66
CA THR A 163 16.15 -12.84 -7.76
C THR A 163 15.35 -12.62 -9.03
N PHE A 164 15.67 -11.55 -9.77
CA PHE A 164 14.98 -11.20 -11.02
C PHE A 164 15.96 -10.84 -12.13
N PRO A 165 15.86 -11.46 -13.31
CA PRO A 165 15.09 -12.69 -13.57
C PRO A 165 15.62 -13.89 -12.78
N SER A 166 14.74 -14.78 -12.32
CA SER A 166 15.15 -16.00 -11.61
C SER A 166 15.71 -17.03 -12.59
N ARG A 167 16.48 -17.99 -12.08
CA ARG A 167 17.18 -19.03 -12.84
C ARG A 167 16.89 -20.42 -12.32
N ALA A 168 16.65 -21.35 -13.23
CA ALA A 168 16.65 -22.80 -12.98
C ALA A 168 17.67 -23.48 -13.89
N TYR A 169 18.39 -24.46 -13.36
CA TYR A 169 19.43 -25.24 -13.99
C TYR A 169 18.97 -26.70 -13.99
N ILE A 170 18.75 -27.28 -15.17
CA ILE A 170 18.25 -28.64 -15.34
C ILE A 170 19.41 -29.46 -15.91
N ASP A 171 20.07 -30.22 -15.05
CA ASP A 171 21.35 -30.85 -15.32
C ASP A 171 21.19 -32.34 -15.65
N GLY A 172 21.16 -32.67 -16.94
CA GLY A 172 21.11 -34.05 -17.46
C GLY A 172 19.80 -34.82 -17.22
N THR A 173 19.00 -34.45 -16.23
CA THR A 173 17.72 -35.11 -15.89
C THR A 173 16.54 -34.35 -16.49
N LEU A 174 16.26 -34.62 -17.77
CA LEU A 174 15.25 -33.90 -18.56
C LEU A 174 13.85 -34.43 -18.30
N SER A 175 13.24 -34.05 -17.16
CA SER A 175 11.87 -34.44 -16.81
C SER A 175 11.06 -33.26 -16.29
N ALA A 176 9.74 -33.33 -16.51
CA ALA A 176 8.81 -32.31 -16.04
C ALA A 176 8.89 -32.14 -14.52
N ARG A 177 9.09 -33.24 -13.78
CA ARG A 177 9.28 -33.25 -12.33
C ARG A 177 10.43 -32.35 -11.88
N VAL A 178 11.62 -32.50 -12.47
CA VAL A 178 12.79 -31.70 -12.07
C VAL A 178 12.55 -30.24 -12.43
N ILE A 179 12.00 -29.97 -13.62
CA ILE A 179 11.72 -28.59 -14.03
C ILE A 179 10.67 -27.95 -13.11
N ALA A 180 9.60 -28.66 -12.78
CA ALA A 180 8.56 -28.17 -11.88
C ALA A 180 9.12 -27.88 -10.48
N HIS A 181 9.99 -28.75 -9.96
CA HIS A 181 10.69 -28.55 -8.69
C HIS A 181 11.55 -27.28 -8.69
N GLU A 182 12.46 -27.16 -9.67
CA GLU A 182 13.36 -26.01 -9.77
C GLU A 182 12.59 -24.71 -10.05
N PHE A 183 11.49 -24.79 -10.79
CA PHE A 183 10.58 -23.65 -10.99
C PHE A 183 9.87 -23.26 -9.68
N GLY A 184 9.57 -24.21 -8.80
CA GLY A 184 8.99 -23.93 -7.48
C GLY A 184 9.90 -23.04 -6.63
N HIS A 185 11.23 -23.29 -6.67
CA HIS A 185 12.21 -22.39 -6.06
C HIS A 185 12.22 -20.99 -6.68
N ASN A 186 12.07 -20.90 -8.01
CA ASN A 186 11.91 -19.62 -8.71
C ASN A 186 10.66 -18.85 -8.27
N LEU A 187 9.61 -19.54 -7.81
CA LEU A 187 8.44 -18.93 -7.18
C LEU A 187 8.60 -18.65 -5.68
N GLY A 188 9.72 -19.07 -5.07
CA GLY A 188 10.04 -18.82 -3.66
C GLY A 188 9.69 -19.95 -2.70
N LEU A 189 9.44 -21.16 -3.21
CA LEU A 189 9.24 -22.34 -2.38
C LEU A 189 10.58 -22.91 -1.89
N SER A 190 10.58 -23.49 -0.69
CA SER A 190 11.66 -24.34 -0.18
C SER A 190 11.27 -25.81 -0.29
N HIS A 191 12.22 -26.71 -0.04
CA HIS A 191 11.89 -28.13 -0.05
C HIS A 191 10.80 -28.46 0.97
N ALA A 192 9.87 -29.32 0.57
CA ALA A 192 8.90 -29.91 1.49
C ALA A 192 9.58 -31.05 2.24
N LYS A 193 9.51 -31.01 3.58
CA LYS A 193 10.31 -31.87 4.46
C LYS A 193 9.42 -32.82 5.25
N ALA A 194 10.05 -33.80 5.86
CA ALA A 194 9.40 -34.65 6.86
C ALA A 194 10.03 -34.45 8.24
N LEU A 195 9.21 -34.58 9.28
CA LEU A 195 9.63 -34.52 10.67
C LEU A 195 9.65 -35.94 11.28
N ASP A 196 10.82 -36.57 11.30
CA ASP A 196 11.02 -37.92 11.83
C ASP A 196 11.24 -37.89 13.34
N CYS A 197 10.24 -38.31 14.10
CA CYS A 197 10.26 -38.37 15.56
C CYS A 197 10.34 -39.82 16.08
N GLY A 198 10.72 -40.79 15.24
CA GLY A 198 10.75 -42.21 15.58
C GLY A 198 9.34 -42.79 15.78
N ASP A 199 9.04 -43.26 17.00
CA ASP A 199 7.77 -43.97 17.30
C ASP A 199 6.58 -43.05 17.58
N ALA A 200 6.76 -41.73 17.40
CA ALA A 200 5.75 -40.70 17.62
C ALA A 200 5.60 -39.83 16.37
N SER A 201 4.43 -39.22 16.18
CA SER A 201 4.21 -38.26 15.07
C SER A 201 4.86 -36.91 15.34
N VAL A 202 4.92 -36.49 16.61
CA VAL A 202 5.61 -35.26 17.08
C VAL A 202 6.24 -35.54 18.44
N SER A 203 7.47 -35.06 18.66
CA SER A 203 8.14 -35.15 19.96
C SER A 203 9.19 -34.05 20.12
N ASN A 204 9.87 -34.02 21.27
CA ASN A 204 11.02 -33.13 21.48
C ASN A 204 12.33 -33.63 20.82
N ASN A 205 12.34 -34.86 20.30
CA ASN A 205 13.52 -35.53 19.75
C ASN A 205 13.31 -35.88 18.27
N CYS A 206 12.87 -34.92 17.47
CA CYS A 206 12.68 -35.13 16.04
C CYS A 206 13.93 -34.75 15.24
N SER A 207 14.09 -35.40 14.10
CA SER A 207 15.06 -35.06 13.06
C SER A 207 14.34 -34.66 11.79
N VAL A 208 14.94 -33.76 11.02
CA VAL A 208 14.38 -33.30 9.75
C VAL A 208 14.93 -34.14 8.63
N ILE A 209 14.06 -34.62 7.75
CA ILE A 209 14.44 -35.29 6.51
C ILE A 209 14.20 -34.30 5.37
N GLU A 210 15.31 -33.85 4.79
CA GLU A 210 15.31 -32.99 3.61
C GLU A 210 14.67 -33.73 2.43
N TYR A 211 13.80 -33.05 1.68
CA TYR A 211 12.93 -33.67 0.66
C TYR A 211 12.03 -34.78 1.19
N GLY A 212 11.74 -34.81 2.49
CA GLY A 212 11.04 -35.94 3.13
C GLY A 212 9.54 -36.01 2.82
N ASP A 213 8.93 -34.95 2.31
CA ASP A 213 7.52 -35.02 1.88
C ASP A 213 7.40 -35.84 0.60
N SER A 214 6.91 -37.07 0.71
CA SER A 214 6.90 -37.97 -0.43
C SER A 214 5.83 -37.66 -1.47
N TYR A 215 4.94 -36.73 -1.18
CA TYR A 215 3.81 -36.39 -2.04
C TYR A 215 3.95 -35.03 -2.70
N ASP A 216 4.80 -34.16 -2.17
CA ASP A 216 5.00 -32.81 -2.69
C ASP A 216 6.09 -32.79 -3.77
N VAL A 217 5.89 -32.01 -4.84
CA VAL A 217 6.89 -31.81 -5.91
C VAL A 217 8.19 -31.21 -5.36
N MET A 218 8.12 -30.41 -4.30
CA MET A 218 9.26 -29.85 -3.57
C MET A 218 9.90 -30.86 -2.60
N GLY A 219 9.38 -32.08 -2.54
CA GLY A 219 9.91 -33.18 -1.74
C GLY A 219 10.56 -34.28 -2.60
N THR A 220 10.04 -35.50 -2.54
CA THR A 220 10.67 -36.70 -3.13
C THR A 220 10.49 -36.82 -4.67
N PRO A 221 10.89 -37.93 -5.36
CA PRO A 221 11.07 -37.95 -6.81
C PRO A 221 9.81 -38.09 -7.67
N ASP A 222 8.63 -38.32 -7.09
CA ASP A 222 7.39 -38.36 -7.87
C ASP A 222 6.94 -36.94 -8.22
N MET A 223 6.37 -36.74 -9.42
CA MET A 223 5.75 -35.46 -9.80
C MET A 223 4.42 -35.36 -9.09
N GLY A 224 4.48 -35.10 -7.77
CA GLY A 224 3.30 -34.90 -6.95
C GLY A 224 2.78 -33.48 -7.06
N TYR A 225 2.04 -33.04 -6.07
CA TYR A 225 1.37 -31.73 -6.01
C TYR A 225 2.20 -30.68 -5.25
N ILE A 226 1.65 -29.48 -5.10
CA ILE A 226 2.17 -28.48 -4.15
C ILE A 226 1.26 -28.43 -2.94
N ASN A 227 1.78 -28.63 -1.72
CA ASN A 227 0.98 -28.65 -0.49
C ASN A 227 0.22 -27.34 -0.22
N THR A 228 -0.86 -27.44 0.57
CA THR A 228 -1.77 -26.32 0.88
C THR A 228 -1.04 -25.12 1.44
N TYR A 229 -0.07 -25.33 2.34
CA TYR A 229 0.66 -24.21 2.95
C TYR A 229 1.44 -23.43 1.89
N TYR A 230 2.09 -24.12 0.95
CA TYR A 230 2.78 -23.49 -0.16
C TYR A 230 1.81 -22.79 -1.10
N LYS A 231 0.65 -23.37 -1.40
CA LYS A 231 -0.40 -22.69 -2.19
C LYS A 231 -0.92 -21.42 -1.49
N GLU A 232 -1.18 -21.47 -0.19
CA GLU A 232 -1.59 -20.30 0.61
C GLU A 232 -0.51 -19.19 0.55
N ARG A 233 0.76 -19.55 0.74
CA ARG A 233 1.88 -18.59 0.68
C ARG A 233 2.06 -17.97 -0.69
N MET A 234 1.74 -18.69 -1.76
CA MET A 234 1.80 -18.18 -3.14
C MET A 234 0.54 -17.40 -3.53
N GLY A 235 -0.43 -17.24 -2.63
CA GLY A 235 -1.68 -16.53 -2.92
C GLY A 235 -2.58 -17.26 -3.91
N TRP A 236 -2.47 -18.59 -3.99
CA TRP A 236 -3.28 -19.41 -4.90
C TRP A 236 -4.60 -19.89 -4.30
N LEU A 237 -4.86 -19.57 -3.02
CA LEU A 237 -6.04 -19.98 -2.25
C LEU A 237 -6.65 -18.80 -1.51
N ASN A 238 -7.87 -18.99 -0.98
CA ASN A 238 -8.60 -18.05 -0.14
C ASN A 238 -9.08 -16.76 -0.85
N ASP A 239 -9.52 -16.87 -2.10
CA ASP A 239 -10.15 -15.76 -2.81
C ASP A 239 -11.36 -16.19 -3.65
N ALA A 240 -11.96 -15.25 -4.39
CA ALA A 240 -13.18 -15.50 -5.15
C ALA A 240 -13.01 -16.46 -6.35
N GLU A 241 -11.78 -16.81 -6.73
CA GLU A 241 -11.45 -17.65 -7.89
C GLU A 241 -10.72 -18.94 -7.49
N SER A 242 -10.59 -19.22 -6.19
CA SER A 242 -9.90 -20.39 -5.67
C SER A 242 -10.61 -20.95 -4.43
N PRO A 243 -10.46 -22.24 -4.13
CA PRO A 243 -11.00 -22.81 -2.91
C PRO A 243 -10.43 -22.15 -1.64
N ASN A 244 -11.14 -22.36 -0.54
CA ASN A 244 -10.76 -21.82 0.76
C ASN A 244 -10.08 -22.86 1.64
N ILE A 245 -9.31 -22.38 2.61
CA ILE A 245 -8.79 -23.14 3.74
C ILE A 245 -9.68 -22.84 4.93
N LEU A 246 -10.35 -23.87 5.44
CA LEU A 246 -11.16 -23.73 6.65
C LEU A 246 -10.24 -23.62 7.86
N THR A 247 -10.48 -22.65 8.75
CA THR A 247 -9.71 -22.54 10.01
C THR A 247 -10.53 -23.08 11.17
N ALA A 248 -10.01 -24.10 11.87
CA ALA A 248 -10.62 -24.60 13.09
C ALA A 248 -10.19 -23.74 14.28
N THR A 249 -11.14 -23.14 14.99
CA THR A 249 -10.86 -22.28 16.17
C THR A 249 -11.60 -22.72 17.42
N GLN A 250 -12.33 -23.83 17.37
CA GLN A 250 -13.07 -24.39 18.49
C GLN A 250 -13.23 -25.91 18.32
N ASP A 251 -13.59 -26.59 19.39
CA ASP A 251 -13.92 -28.01 19.33
C ASP A 251 -15.10 -28.25 18.37
N GLY A 252 -14.99 -29.29 17.54
CA GLY A 252 -16.05 -29.63 16.60
C GLY A 252 -15.64 -30.54 15.46
N LEU A 253 -16.63 -30.95 14.67
CA LEU A 253 -16.46 -31.67 13.42
C LEU A 253 -16.37 -30.65 12.27
N TYR A 254 -15.29 -30.71 11.52
CA TYR A 254 -15.03 -29.88 10.35
C TYR A 254 -15.04 -30.76 9.10
N GLU A 255 -15.66 -30.29 8.02
CA GLU A 255 -15.70 -31.01 6.75
C GLU A 255 -14.82 -30.31 5.72
N ILE A 256 -13.94 -31.07 5.08
CA ILE A 256 -13.09 -30.63 3.96
C ILE A 256 -13.32 -31.54 2.75
N ALA A 257 -13.32 -30.96 1.56
CA ALA A 257 -13.43 -31.68 0.30
C ALA A 257 -12.09 -32.32 -0.09
N GLU A 258 -12.12 -33.12 -1.15
CA GLU A 258 -10.93 -33.59 -1.86
C GLU A 258 -10.05 -32.40 -2.27
N TYR A 259 -8.76 -32.52 -2.02
CA TYR A 259 -7.77 -31.48 -2.29
C TYR A 259 -7.72 -31.07 -3.77
N GLU A 260 -7.91 -32.05 -4.64
CA GLU A 260 -7.82 -31.94 -6.09
C GLU A 260 -9.09 -31.37 -6.73
N THR A 261 -10.15 -31.12 -5.94
CA THR A 261 -11.41 -30.55 -6.44
C THR A 261 -11.17 -29.22 -7.14
N GLN A 262 -11.88 -29.01 -8.25
CA GLN A 262 -11.90 -27.73 -8.98
C GLN A 262 -13.12 -26.88 -8.60
N ASP A 263 -13.94 -27.35 -7.64
CA ASP A 263 -15.05 -26.57 -7.09
C ASP A 263 -14.53 -25.54 -6.09
N ILE A 264 -14.40 -24.30 -6.56
CA ILE A 264 -13.90 -23.15 -5.77
C ILE A 264 -14.80 -22.78 -4.58
N THR A 265 -16.01 -23.34 -4.47
CA THR A 265 -16.90 -23.08 -3.34
C THR A 265 -16.61 -23.95 -2.12
N GLN A 266 -15.77 -24.98 -2.27
CA GLN A 266 -15.45 -25.95 -1.23
C GLN A 266 -14.22 -25.53 -0.41
N ASN A 267 -14.14 -26.06 0.82
CA ASN A 267 -12.92 -25.96 1.63
C ASN A 267 -12.06 -27.20 1.39
N ILE A 268 -10.84 -27.04 0.89
CA ILE A 268 -9.98 -28.19 0.49
C ILE A 268 -9.00 -28.63 1.57
N ALA A 269 -8.87 -27.84 2.64
CA ALA A 269 -7.95 -28.10 3.72
C ALA A 269 -8.45 -27.48 5.02
N LEU A 270 -7.98 -28.04 6.14
CA LEU A 270 -8.24 -27.55 7.48
C LEU A 270 -6.93 -27.02 8.09
N LYS A 271 -6.94 -25.77 8.51
CA LYS A 271 -5.85 -25.11 9.24
C LYS A 271 -6.21 -25.02 10.72
N ILE A 272 -5.37 -25.57 11.58
CA ILE A 272 -5.64 -25.73 13.00
C ILE A 272 -4.50 -25.07 13.79
N PRO A 273 -4.76 -24.09 14.67
CA PRO A 273 -3.72 -23.47 15.50
C PRO A 273 -3.18 -24.49 16.50
N ARG A 274 -1.88 -24.74 16.48
CA ARG A 274 -1.19 -25.58 17.46
C ARG A 274 -0.81 -24.77 18.70
N GLY A 275 -0.45 -23.51 18.52
CA GLY A 275 0.03 -22.64 19.59
C GLY A 275 1.07 -21.65 19.08
N VAL A 276 1.97 -21.23 19.97
CA VAL A 276 3.12 -20.37 19.63
C VAL A 276 4.39 -21.13 19.94
N ASN A 277 5.31 -21.20 18.97
CA ASN A 277 6.62 -21.78 19.19
C ASN A 277 7.37 -20.91 20.23
N PRO A 278 7.78 -21.46 21.38
CA PRO A 278 8.38 -20.68 22.46
C PRO A 278 9.76 -20.09 22.10
N ASN A 279 10.42 -20.62 21.06
CA ASN A 279 11.75 -20.16 20.65
C ASN A 279 11.68 -19.00 19.64
N SER A 280 10.80 -19.10 18.65
CA SER A 280 10.64 -18.09 17.60
C SER A 280 9.61 -17.01 17.97
N GLY A 281 8.66 -17.33 18.85
CA GLY A 281 7.50 -16.48 19.15
C GLY A 281 6.44 -16.47 18.04
N LEU A 282 6.58 -17.30 17.01
CA LEU A 282 5.67 -17.37 15.87
C LEU A 282 4.58 -18.43 16.10
N LYS A 283 3.42 -18.24 15.46
CA LYS A 283 2.31 -19.19 15.56
C LYS A 283 2.67 -20.49 14.83
N GLU A 284 2.28 -21.61 15.39
CA GLU A 284 2.37 -22.92 14.75
C GLU A 284 0.99 -23.42 14.36
N TRP A 285 0.94 -24.15 13.25
CA TRP A 285 -0.29 -24.60 12.62
C TRP A 285 -0.16 -26.05 12.16
N PHE A 286 -1.25 -26.81 12.30
CA PHE A 286 -1.45 -28.02 11.54
C PHE A 286 -2.26 -27.73 10.29
N TYR A 287 -1.83 -28.26 9.15
CA TYR A 287 -2.61 -28.29 7.91
C TYR A 287 -3.04 -29.73 7.65
N VAL A 288 -4.34 -29.94 7.44
CA VAL A 288 -4.93 -31.25 7.17
C VAL A 288 -5.52 -31.27 5.77
N GLU A 289 -5.19 -32.29 4.99
CA GLU A 289 -5.58 -32.43 3.59
C GLU A 289 -6.17 -33.82 3.32
N TYR A 290 -7.28 -33.86 2.59
CA TYR A 290 -7.88 -35.10 2.09
C TYR A 290 -7.55 -35.27 0.61
N ARG A 291 -6.78 -36.30 0.26
CA ARG A 291 -6.14 -36.42 -1.06
C ARG A 291 -6.80 -37.49 -1.89
N GLN A 292 -6.91 -37.32 -3.21
CA GLN A 292 -7.41 -38.34 -4.14
C GLN A 292 -6.50 -38.47 -5.37
N ALA A 293 -6.54 -39.64 -6.02
CA ALA A 293 -5.76 -39.91 -7.22
C ALA A 293 -6.36 -39.24 -8.47
N MET A 294 -6.36 -37.90 -8.50
CA MET A 294 -6.89 -37.09 -9.60
C MET A 294 -5.82 -36.13 -10.14
N GLY A 295 -5.93 -35.73 -11.40
CA GLY A 295 -4.98 -34.77 -11.99
C GLY A 295 -3.53 -35.24 -11.89
N TYR A 296 -2.64 -34.35 -11.45
CA TYR A 296 -1.22 -34.67 -11.20
C TYR A 296 -0.98 -35.58 -9.99
N ASP A 297 -2.03 -35.89 -9.22
CA ASP A 297 -1.97 -36.85 -8.11
C ASP A 297 -2.36 -38.28 -8.52
N GLN A 298 -2.54 -38.57 -9.81
CA GLN A 298 -2.77 -39.93 -10.31
C GLN A 298 -1.70 -40.95 -9.86
N PHE A 299 -0.46 -40.51 -9.58
CA PHE A 299 0.59 -41.39 -9.04
C PHE A 299 0.19 -42.05 -7.70
N LEU A 300 -0.79 -41.49 -6.99
CA LEU A 300 -1.36 -42.09 -5.78
C LEU A 300 -2.02 -43.44 -6.08
N ASP A 301 -2.63 -43.63 -7.25
CA ASP A 301 -3.20 -44.93 -7.66
C ASP A 301 -2.09 -45.98 -7.88
N ASP A 302 -0.98 -45.58 -8.51
CA ASP A 302 0.17 -46.46 -8.72
C ASP A 302 0.80 -46.89 -7.40
N ARG A 303 0.96 -45.95 -6.46
CA ARG A 303 1.39 -46.24 -5.08
C ARG A 303 0.39 -47.15 -4.35
N SER A 304 -0.90 -46.95 -4.59
CA SER A 304 -1.98 -47.76 -4.02
C SER A 304 -1.94 -49.22 -4.48
N TYR A 305 -1.41 -49.50 -5.68
CA TYR A 305 -1.21 -50.86 -6.19
C TYR A 305 0.03 -51.54 -5.61
N MET A 306 1.11 -50.77 -5.37
CA MET A 306 2.34 -51.30 -4.77
C MET A 306 2.20 -51.60 -3.27
N LEU A 307 1.29 -50.91 -2.57
CA LEU A 307 1.23 -50.85 -1.11
C LEU A 307 -0.19 -50.97 -0.52
N PHE A 308 -1.14 -51.61 -1.23
CA PHE A 308 -2.54 -51.84 -0.81
C PHE A 308 -3.28 -50.58 -0.32
N ARG A 309 -3.96 -49.87 -1.24
CA ARG A 309 -5.15 -48.97 -1.15
C ARG A 309 -5.52 -48.14 0.10
N GLY A 310 -5.04 -48.40 1.31
CA GLY A 310 -5.55 -47.84 2.56
C GLY A 310 -4.61 -46.84 3.22
N ASP A 311 -4.09 -45.88 2.45
CA ASP A 311 -3.13 -44.93 3.00
C ASP A 311 -3.56 -43.47 2.93
N VAL A 312 -3.25 -42.80 1.83
CA VAL A 312 -3.43 -41.36 1.70
C VAL A 312 -4.82 -41.00 1.16
N THR A 313 -5.39 -41.84 0.31
CA THR A 313 -6.72 -41.63 -0.28
C THR A 313 -7.87 -42.04 0.64
N ASP A 314 -7.56 -42.89 1.62
CA ASP A 314 -8.49 -43.38 2.65
C ASP A 314 -8.30 -42.65 3.99
N GLY A 315 -7.40 -41.66 4.03
CA GLY A 315 -6.99 -40.94 5.23
C GLY A 315 -6.79 -39.46 4.97
N VAL A 316 -6.21 -38.76 5.95
CA VAL A 316 -5.80 -37.35 5.80
C VAL A 316 -4.32 -37.17 6.07
N ILE A 317 -3.64 -36.36 5.24
CA ILE A 317 -2.28 -35.93 5.53
C ILE A 317 -2.34 -34.79 6.55
N VAL A 318 -1.39 -34.78 7.48
CA VAL A 318 -1.20 -33.66 8.40
C VAL A 318 0.22 -33.12 8.28
N ARG A 319 0.34 -31.80 8.16
CA ARG A 319 1.63 -31.07 8.17
C ARG A 319 1.71 -30.14 9.35
N LEU A 320 2.89 -30.04 9.95
CA LEU A 320 3.26 -29.01 10.91
C LEU A 320 3.97 -27.87 10.19
N VAL A 321 3.58 -26.64 10.52
CA VAL A 321 4.11 -25.43 9.90
C VAL A 321 4.22 -24.33 10.94
N GLU A 322 5.26 -23.52 10.85
CA GLU A 322 5.40 -22.26 11.59
C GLU A 322 5.02 -21.07 10.68
N GLU A 323 4.27 -20.11 11.21
CA GLU A 323 3.76 -18.96 10.47
C GLU A 323 4.89 -18.15 9.83
N GLY A 324 4.84 -18.00 8.51
CA GLY A 324 5.84 -17.26 7.73
C GLY A 324 7.12 -18.04 7.43
N ALA A 325 7.27 -19.27 7.94
CA ALA A 325 8.40 -20.13 7.61
C ALA A 325 8.42 -20.51 6.14
N GLU A 326 9.60 -20.66 5.56
CA GLU A 326 9.72 -21.07 4.16
C GLU A 326 9.42 -22.56 3.93
N GLU A 327 9.43 -23.36 5.01
CA GLU A 327 9.42 -24.82 5.02
C GLU A 327 8.10 -25.39 5.54
N SER A 328 7.75 -26.60 5.09
CA SER A 328 6.65 -27.42 5.62
C SER A 328 7.15 -28.79 6.07
N TYR A 329 6.50 -29.36 7.08
CA TYR A 329 6.87 -30.66 7.64
C TYR A 329 5.70 -31.63 7.62
N ILE A 330 5.74 -32.63 6.74
CA ILE A 330 4.80 -33.76 6.82
C ILE A 330 5.07 -34.58 8.07
N LEU A 331 3.99 -35.00 8.72
CA LEU A 331 4.02 -35.80 9.92
C LEU A 331 3.64 -37.24 9.62
N HIS A 332 4.33 -38.19 10.24
CA HIS A 332 4.00 -39.60 10.13
C HIS A 332 2.88 -39.95 11.11
N MET A 333 1.65 -40.19 10.64
CA MET A 333 0.51 -40.49 11.50
C MET A 333 0.41 -41.97 11.91
N LYS A 334 1.14 -42.86 11.22
CA LYS A 334 1.23 -44.29 11.53
C LYS A 334 2.65 -44.79 11.86
N PRO A 335 3.39 -44.22 12.82
CA PRO A 335 4.82 -44.54 13.03
C PRO A 335 5.10 -46.01 13.41
N ASN A 336 4.06 -46.79 13.75
CA ASN A 336 4.15 -48.22 14.07
C ASN A 336 3.31 -49.10 13.11
N SER A 337 3.10 -48.66 11.88
CA SER A 337 2.37 -49.45 10.87
C SER A 337 3.07 -50.78 10.59
N ASP A 338 2.34 -51.75 10.04
CA ASP A 338 2.96 -53.00 9.55
C ASP A 338 4.02 -52.72 8.45
N TYR A 339 3.93 -51.56 7.77
CA TYR A 339 4.92 -51.12 6.78
C TYR A 339 6.26 -50.72 7.40
N SER A 340 6.26 -50.25 8.65
CA SER A 340 7.48 -49.97 9.38
C SER A 340 8.36 -51.22 9.57
N GLN A 341 7.78 -52.43 9.43
CA GLN A 341 8.51 -53.70 9.47
C GLN A 341 9.23 -54.02 8.15
N VAL A 342 8.74 -53.47 7.03
CA VAL A 342 9.27 -53.69 5.67
C VAL A 342 10.25 -52.58 5.28
N TYR A 343 9.88 -51.33 5.54
CA TYR A 343 10.65 -50.14 5.13
C TYR A 343 11.38 -49.46 6.29
N GLY A 344 11.23 -49.98 7.51
CA GLY A 344 11.79 -49.40 8.73
C GLY A 344 10.96 -48.21 9.22
N ARG A 345 11.42 -47.55 10.28
CA ARG A 345 10.77 -46.38 10.90
C ARG A 345 10.85 -45.08 10.07
N LYS A 346 11.25 -45.19 8.80
CA LYS A 346 11.44 -44.08 7.85
C LYS A 346 10.52 -44.22 6.64
N ASP A 347 9.44 -44.96 6.78
CA ASP A 347 8.42 -44.97 5.73
C ASP A 347 7.78 -43.59 5.67
N TRP A 348 7.76 -42.99 4.50
CA TRP A 348 7.11 -41.69 4.25
C TRP A 348 6.05 -41.82 3.16
N LYS A 349 5.70 -43.05 2.78
CA LYS A 349 4.68 -43.38 1.80
C LYS A 349 3.35 -43.78 2.48
N ASP A 350 3.34 -43.87 3.80
CA ASP A 350 2.18 -44.25 4.62
C ASP A 350 1.80 -43.26 5.73
N THR A 351 1.96 -41.96 5.47
CA THR A 351 1.93 -40.94 6.52
C THR A 351 0.52 -40.53 6.97
N ALA A 352 -0.54 -40.94 6.27
CA ALA A 352 -1.88 -40.40 6.50
C ALA A 352 -2.53 -40.93 7.80
N LEU A 353 -3.38 -40.12 8.43
CA LEU A 353 -4.22 -40.54 9.56
C LEU A 353 -5.46 -41.28 9.00
N PRO A 354 -5.68 -42.56 9.33
CA PRO A 354 -6.80 -43.33 8.78
C PRO A 354 -8.13 -43.02 9.50
N VAL A 355 -9.24 -43.35 8.85
CA VAL A 355 -10.59 -43.16 9.42
C VAL A 355 -10.74 -43.95 10.72
N GLY A 356 -11.23 -43.28 11.76
CA GLY A 356 -11.44 -43.83 13.10
C GLY A 356 -10.28 -43.55 14.06
N ASP A 357 -9.09 -43.24 13.56
CA ASP A 357 -7.91 -43.00 14.40
C ASP A 357 -7.79 -41.53 14.83
N SER A 358 -6.98 -41.30 15.87
CA SER A 358 -6.75 -39.98 16.45
C SER A 358 -5.26 -39.74 16.67
N PHE A 359 -4.83 -38.50 16.39
CA PHE A 359 -3.53 -37.96 16.77
C PHE A 359 -3.74 -36.89 17.85
N THR A 360 -3.06 -37.02 18.99
CA THR A 360 -3.02 -35.98 20.02
C THR A 360 -1.61 -35.40 20.08
N ASP A 361 -1.49 -34.09 19.84
CA ASP A 361 -0.22 -33.39 19.96
C ASP A 361 0.21 -33.34 21.44
N PRO A 362 1.39 -33.87 21.79
CA PRO A 362 1.82 -33.97 23.18
C PRO A 362 2.21 -32.61 23.80
N VAL A 363 2.31 -31.53 23.00
CA VAL A 363 2.70 -30.20 23.47
C VAL A 363 1.47 -29.35 23.76
N SER A 364 0.52 -29.27 22.83
CA SER A 364 -0.69 -28.46 22.97
C SER A 364 -1.87 -29.21 23.58
N GLY A 365 -1.85 -30.54 23.60
CA GLY A 365 -3.01 -31.36 24.00
C GLY A 365 -4.12 -31.42 22.94
N LEU A 366 -3.92 -30.77 21.79
CA LEU A 366 -4.83 -30.76 20.67
C LEU A 366 -4.98 -32.16 20.09
N THR A 367 -6.21 -32.61 19.83
CA THR A 367 -6.52 -33.88 19.19
C THR A 367 -7.17 -33.66 17.82
N ILE A 368 -6.63 -34.33 16.80
CA ILE A 368 -7.18 -34.45 15.44
C ILE A 368 -7.65 -35.89 15.28
N ASN A 369 -8.93 -36.09 14.96
CA ASN A 369 -9.51 -37.40 14.69
C ASN A 369 -10.19 -37.39 13.32
N LEU A 370 -9.88 -38.39 12.48
CA LEU A 370 -10.58 -38.54 11.21
C LEU A 370 -11.86 -39.35 11.42
N ALA A 371 -13.01 -38.69 11.38
CA ALA A 371 -14.32 -39.31 11.60
C ALA A 371 -14.85 -40.05 10.36
N SER A 372 -14.59 -39.49 9.18
CA SER A 372 -15.03 -40.05 7.90
C SER A 372 -14.12 -39.59 6.76
N ALA A 373 -13.98 -40.42 5.73
CA ALA A 373 -13.38 -40.08 4.44
C ALA A 373 -14.17 -40.82 3.35
N ALA A 374 -15.21 -40.18 2.83
CA ALA A 374 -16.14 -40.81 1.89
C ALA A 374 -16.90 -39.76 1.07
N ASN A 375 -17.34 -40.16 -0.13
CA ASN A 375 -18.15 -39.33 -1.03
C ASN A 375 -17.52 -37.97 -1.37
N GLY A 376 -16.18 -37.91 -1.45
CA GLY A 376 -15.43 -36.69 -1.76
C GLY A 376 -15.27 -35.70 -0.61
N PHE A 377 -15.53 -36.13 0.63
CA PHE A 377 -15.31 -35.31 1.82
C PHE A 377 -14.64 -36.10 2.93
N ALA A 378 -13.82 -35.40 3.71
CA ALA A 378 -13.30 -35.87 4.99
C ALA A 378 -13.90 -35.06 6.14
N GLY A 379 -14.43 -35.77 7.14
CA GLY A 379 -14.91 -35.20 8.39
C GLY A 379 -13.84 -35.32 9.46
N VAL A 380 -13.30 -34.20 9.92
CA VAL A 380 -12.20 -34.12 10.89
C VAL A 380 -12.71 -33.53 12.20
N ASN A 381 -12.71 -34.32 13.27
CA ASN A 381 -12.96 -33.83 14.62
C ASN A 381 -11.69 -33.17 15.17
N VAL A 382 -11.83 -31.95 15.66
CA VAL A 382 -10.77 -31.21 16.37
C VAL A 382 -11.23 -30.97 17.80
N SER A 383 -10.35 -31.24 18.77
CA SER A 383 -10.52 -30.81 20.16
C SER A 383 -9.22 -30.20 20.68
N PHE A 384 -9.29 -29.01 21.26
CA PHE A 384 -8.10 -28.26 21.69
C PHE A 384 -7.59 -28.63 23.09
N GLY A 385 -8.29 -29.51 23.81
CA GLY A 385 -7.95 -29.92 25.18
C GLY A 385 -8.09 -28.78 26.20
N ASP A 386 -7.94 -29.11 27.50
CA ASP A 386 -8.11 -28.15 28.61
C ASP A 386 -6.99 -27.08 28.70
N THR A 387 -5.94 -27.20 27.88
CA THR A 387 -4.71 -26.38 27.96
C THR A 387 -4.58 -25.33 26.86
N VAL A 388 -5.41 -25.40 25.82
CA VAL A 388 -5.46 -24.37 24.78
C VAL A 388 -6.92 -24.01 24.59
N THR A 389 -7.39 -22.97 25.28
CA THR A 389 -8.51 -22.22 24.71
C THR A 389 -7.91 -21.53 23.49
N PRO A 390 -8.34 -21.84 22.26
CA PRO A 390 -7.90 -21.05 21.11
C PRO A 390 -8.34 -19.64 21.42
N SER A 391 -7.38 -18.75 21.57
CA SER A 391 -7.69 -17.34 21.65
C SER A 391 -8.20 -17.00 20.24
N VAL A 392 -9.52 -16.86 20.10
CA VAL A 392 -10.17 -16.47 18.84
C VAL A 392 -9.96 -14.97 18.69
N CYS A 393 -9.77 -14.47 17.48
CA CYS A 393 -9.75 -13.02 17.27
C CYS A 393 -11.13 -12.45 17.59
N GLU A 394 -11.23 -11.77 18.73
CA GLU A 394 -12.43 -11.06 19.15
C GLU A 394 -12.30 -9.62 18.69
N MET A 395 -12.81 -9.38 17.47
CA MET A 395 -12.90 -8.05 16.90
C MET A 395 -13.83 -7.19 17.76
N SER A 396 -13.46 -5.94 17.96
CA SER A 396 -14.31 -4.94 18.62
C SER A 396 -14.14 -3.58 17.93
N ALA A 397 -15.17 -2.74 18.02
CA ALA A 397 -15.09 -1.38 17.53
C ALA A 397 -14.02 -0.63 18.34
N PRO A 398 -13.10 0.11 17.69
CA PRO A 398 -12.02 0.80 18.39
C PRO A 398 -12.58 1.85 19.35
N SER A 399 -11.82 2.22 20.38
CA SER A 399 -12.17 3.36 21.21
C SER A 399 -11.51 4.63 20.67
N VAL A 400 -12.26 5.72 20.59
CA VAL A 400 -11.81 6.97 19.96
C VAL A 400 -12.22 8.16 20.82
N SER A 401 -11.29 9.08 21.02
CA SER A 401 -11.56 10.42 21.56
C SER A 401 -11.01 11.47 20.61
N VAL A 402 -11.70 12.60 20.50
CA VAL A 402 -11.34 13.70 19.59
C VAL A 402 -11.12 14.98 20.37
N LYS A 403 -10.09 15.75 20.00
CA LYS A 403 -9.78 17.06 20.56
C LYS A 403 -9.25 18.00 19.48
N ALA A 404 -9.80 19.21 19.39
CA ALA A 404 -9.26 20.26 18.54
C ALA A 404 -7.90 20.76 19.09
N THR A 405 -6.93 21.01 18.23
CA THR A 405 -5.58 21.47 18.63
C THR A 405 -5.49 22.99 18.80
N SER A 406 -6.48 23.73 18.30
CA SER A 406 -6.60 25.19 18.36
C SER A 406 -8.01 25.63 18.78
N ASP A 407 -8.21 26.93 18.98
CA ASP A 407 -9.53 27.50 19.29
C ASP A 407 -10.56 27.06 18.23
N THR A 408 -11.71 26.59 18.69
CA THR A 408 -12.74 26.03 17.80
C THR A 408 -13.45 27.10 16.97
N GLN A 409 -13.25 28.38 17.26
CA GLN A 409 -13.85 29.51 16.54
C GLN A 409 -12.83 30.18 15.62
N VAL A 410 -13.02 30.03 14.30
CA VAL A 410 -12.12 30.52 13.24
C VAL A 410 -12.88 31.24 12.14
N ASN A 411 -12.20 31.95 11.24
CA ASN A 411 -12.87 32.57 10.09
C ASN A 411 -13.24 31.52 9.04
N ALA A 412 -14.23 31.84 8.21
CA ALA A 412 -14.56 31.03 7.05
C ALA A 412 -13.34 30.87 6.12
N GLY A 413 -13.00 29.62 5.77
CA GLY A 413 -11.80 29.28 5.00
C GLY A 413 -10.59 28.86 5.82
N ASP A 414 -10.60 29.02 7.14
CA ASP A 414 -9.49 28.62 7.99
C ASP A 414 -9.47 27.09 8.20
N THR A 415 -8.27 26.56 8.46
CA THR A 415 -8.08 25.13 8.76
C THR A 415 -7.98 24.92 10.26
N VAL A 416 -8.79 24.00 10.80
CA VAL A 416 -8.71 23.52 12.18
C VAL A 416 -8.22 22.07 12.17
N GLU A 417 -7.22 21.78 12.98
CA GLU A 417 -6.72 20.41 13.17
C GLU A 417 -7.38 19.74 14.38
N TYR A 418 -7.77 18.49 14.19
CA TYR A 418 -8.35 17.63 15.21
C TYR A 418 -7.43 16.44 15.45
N GLN A 419 -7.05 16.23 16.71
CA GLN A 419 -6.32 15.05 17.16
C GLN A 419 -7.31 13.99 17.63
N LEU A 420 -7.27 12.84 16.97
CA LEU A 420 -8.05 11.66 17.32
C LEU A 420 -7.12 10.64 17.97
N THR A 421 -7.28 10.44 19.27
CA THR A 421 -6.64 9.31 19.96
C THR A 421 -7.47 8.07 19.69
N VAL A 422 -6.92 7.15 18.92
CA VAL A 422 -7.54 5.87 18.54
C VAL A 422 -6.84 4.76 19.30
N THR A 423 -7.61 3.88 19.91
CA THR A 423 -7.11 2.69 20.60
C THR A 423 -7.69 1.44 19.96
N ASN A 424 -6.83 0.48 19.64
CA ASN A 424 -7.27 -0.85 19.21
C ASN A 424 -7.74 -1.65 20.42
N THR A 425 -9.03 -1.95 20.49
CA THR A 425 -9.65 -2.72 21.57
C THR A 425 -9.89 -4.18 21.21
N ALA A 426 -9.57 -4.60 19.99
CA ALA A 426 -9.58 -6.01 19.62
C ALA A 426 -8.53 -6.75 20.46
N ASN A 427 -8.75 -8.03 20.74
CA ASN A 427 -7.78 -8.80 21.52
C ASN A 427 -6.46 -9.00 20.74
N ASP A 428 -5.42 -9.40 21.46
CA ASP A 428 -4.05 -9.60 20.96
C ASP A 428 -3.97 -10.58 19.80
N VAL A 429 -4.85 -11.58 19.78
CA VAL A 429 -4.99 -12.55 18.69
C VAL A 429 -5.20 -11.90 17.32
N CYS A 430 -5.97 -10.81 17.27
CA CYS A 430 -6.32 -10.14 16.03
C CYS A 430 -5.11 -9.50 15.32
N GLY A 431 -3.98 -9.38 16.03
CA GLY A 431 -2.74 -8.80 15.54
C GLY A 431 -2.83 -7.29 15.41
N THR A 432 -1.94 -6.73 14.59
CA THR A 432 -1.96 -5.30 14.26
C THR A 432 -3.10 -5.03 13.28
N ILE A 433 -3.96 -4.08 13.62
CA ILE A 433 -5.09 -3.67 12.78
C ILE A 433 -4.81 -2.27 12.22
N ARG A 434 -5.11 -2.09 10.94
CA ARG A 434 -5.11 -0.77 10.30
C ARG A 434 -6.49 -0.12 10.44
N PHE A 435 -6.47 1.15 10.83
CA PHE A 435 -7.65 2.00 10.94
C PHE A 435 -7.52 3.17 9.97
N ASP A 436 -8.55 3.36 9.16
CA ASP A 436 -8.69 4.54 8.30
C ASP A 436 -9.53 5.58 9.02
N VAL A 437 -8.94 6.76 9.24
CA VAL A 437 -9.53 7.90 9.96
C VAL A 437 -9.88 8.98 8.95
N SER A 438 -11.16 9.37 8.92
CA SER A 438 -11.68 10.38 8.00
C SER A 438 -12.72 11.27 8.67
N ALA A 439 -13.00 12.44 8.09
CA ALA A 439 -14.08 13.32 8.52
C ALA A 439 -15.15 13.47 7.44
N GLN A 440 -16.40 13.43 7.86
CA GLN A 440 -17.56 13.83 7.06
C GLN A 440 -17.80 15.32 7.30
N VAL A 441 -17.74 16.10 6.22
CA VAL A 441 -17.85 17.56 6.24
C VAL A 441 -18.93 18.02 5.27
N GLU A 442 -19.39 19.26 5.47
CA GLU A 442 -20.41 19.89 4.63
C GLU A 442 -19.94 20.05 3.17
N SER A 443 -20.91 20.20 2.26
CA SER A 443 -20.61 20.43 0.84
C SER A 443 -19.75 21.68 0.64
N GLY A 444 -18.66 21.54 -0.11
CA GLY A 444 -17.69 22.61 -0.38
C GLY A 444 -16.60 22.77 0.68
N TRP A 445 -16.67 22.05 1.80
CA TRP A 445 -15.59 21.96 2.78
C TRP A 445 -14.57 20.90 2.37
N GLN A 446 -13.40 20.94 3.00
CA GLN A 446 -12.31 19.98 2.76
C GLN A 446 -11.87 19.34 4.06
N ALA A 447 -11.55 18.05 4.02
CA ALA A 447 -10.95 17.34 5.13
C ALA A 447 -9.82 16.42 4.66
N SER A 448 -8.77 16.30 5.46
CA SER A 448 -7.76 15.25 5.26
C SER A 448 -8.25 13.89 5.77
N SER A 449 -7.54 12.83 5.39
CA SER A 449 -7.66 11.51 5.98
C SER A 449 -6.28 10.99 6.36
N GLN A 450 -6.23 10.07 7.32
CA GLN A 450 -5.01 9.42 7.74
C GLN A 450 -5.30 7.97 8.09
N SER A 451 -4.30 7.11 7.95
CA SER A 451 -4.39 5.73 8.42
C SER A 451 -3.29 5.41 9.40
N ILE A 452 -3.63 4.63 10.41
CA ILE A 452 -2.73 4.23 11.49
C ILE A 452 -2.86 2.72 11.71
N SER A 453 -1.76 2.06 12.06
CA SER A 453 -1.73 0.64 12.37
C SER A 453 -1.39 0.46 13.85
N LEU A 454 -2.20 -0.29 14.58
CA LEU A 454 -2.11 -0.42 16.04
C LEU A 454 -2.16 -1.89 16.45
N ALA A 455 -1.23 -2.31 17.31
CA ALA A 455 -1.33 -3.57 18.03
C ALA A 455 -2.49 -3.53 19.03
N SER A 456 -2.93 -4.70 19.53
CA SER A 456 -3.98 -4.78 20.55
C SER A 456 -3.63 -3.96 21.80
N GLY A 457 -4.58 -3.16 22.28
CA GLY A 457 -4.42 -2.24 23.41
C GLY A 457 -3.59 -0.99 23.11
N GLU A 458 -2.91 -0.91 21.96
CA GLU A 458 -2.11 0.24 21.57
C GLU A 458 -3.00 1.43 21.22
N SER A 459 -2.52 2.63 21.55
CA SER A 459 -3.15 3.89 21.20
C SER A 459 -2.20 4.78 20.41
N SER A 460 -2.71 5.45 19.38
CA SER A 460 -1.97 6.47 18.65
C SER A 460 -2.88 7.63 18.27
N VAL A 461 -2.27 8.73 17.83
CA VAL A 461 -2.97 9.96 17.46
C VAL A 461 -2.96 10.12 15.94
N ALA A 462 -4.15 10.18 15.34
CA ALA A 462 -4.34 10.64 13.96
C ALA A 462 -4.71 12.13 13.96
N THR A 463 -4.15 12.92 13.05
CA THR A 463 -4.44 14.36 12.91
C THR A 463 -5.23 14.60 11.63
N ILE A 464 -6.44 15.13 11.79
CA ILE A 464 -7.35 15.42 10.68
C ILE A 464 -7.55 16.93 10.59
N ALA A 465 -7.17 17.49 9.44
CA ALA A 465 -7.34 18.91 9.14
C ALA A 465 -8.67 19.12 8.43
N VAL A 466 -9.51 20.03 8.95
CA VAL A 466 -10.81 20.40 8.38
C VAL A 466 -10.76 21.88 8.00
N THR A 467 -11.13 22.19 6.77
CA THR A 467 -11.16 23.56 6.24
C THR A 467 -12.56 23.88 5.76
N SER A 468 -13.16 24.93 6.31
CA SER A 468 -14.49 25.38 5.89
C SER A 468 -14.45 26.03 4.52
N ALA A 469 -15.60 26.08 3.83
CA ALA A 469 -15.72 26.89 2.62
C ALA A 469 -15.57 28.38 2.96
N LEU A 470 -14.98 29.18 2.06
CA LEU A 470 -14.91 30.64 2.20
C LEU A 470 -16.30 31.31 2.30
N SER A 471 -17.35 30.63 1.83
CA SER A 471 -18.74 31.07 1.90
C SER A 471 -19.50 30.56 3.13
N ALA A 472 -18.82 29.88 4.07
CA ALA A 472 -19.46 29.39 5.28
C ALA A 472 -20.01 30.55 6.12
N THR A 473 -21.26 30.43 6.56
CA THR A 473 -21.88 31.40 7.48
C THR A 473 -21.35 31.19 8.90
N SER A 474 -21.50 32.19 9.75
CA SER A 474 -21.16 32.04 11.17
C SER A 474 -22.07 31.05 11.88
N GLY A 475 -21.48 30.20 12.72
CA GLY A 475 -22.21 29.18 13.48
C GLY A 475 -21.35 27.96 13.80
N ASP A 476 -21.95 27.04 14.55
CA ASP A 476 -21.33 25.78 14.96
C ASP A 476 -21.72 24.66 13.99
N TYR A 477 -20.71 23.98 13.43
CA TYR A 477 -20.86 22.90 12.47
C TYR A 477 -20.37 21.59 13.10
N PRO A 478 -21.23 20.57 13.25
CA PRO A 478 -20.80 19.27 13.73
C PRO A 478 -19.96 18.56 12.66
N VAL A 479 -18.74 18.19 13.01
CA VAL A 479 -17.87 17.35 12.17
C VAL A 479 -17.88 15.95 12.72
N THR A 480 -18.33 14.99 11.90
CA THR A 480 -18.33 13.57 12.27
C THR A 480 -17.06 12.91 11.77
N PHE A 481 -16.28 12.34 12.67
CA PHE A 481 -15.07 11.60 12.35
C PHE A 481 -15.36 10.10 12.41
N ASN A 482 -15.07 9.40 11.32
CA ASN A 482 -15.21 7.96 11.21
C ASN A 482 -13.86 7.30 11.32
N VAL A 483 -13.77 6.29 12.18
CA VAL A 483 -12.62 5.39 12.28
C VAL A 483 -13.07 4.01 11.86
N VAL A 484 -12.61 3.58 10.69
CA VAL A 484 -13.01 2.33 10.05
C VAL A 484 -11.89 1.32 10.22
N ASN A 485 -12.24 0.16 10.78
CA ASN A 485 -11.36 -1.00 10.79
C ASN A 485 -11.31 -1.59 9.38
N THR A 486 -10.13 -1.64 8.77
CA THR A 486 -10.00 -2.09 7.38
C THR A 486 -10.04 -3.61 7.23
N LYS A 487 -10.01 -4.36 8.34
CA LYS A 487 -10.10 -5.82 8.34
C LYS A 487 -11.56 -6.30 8.34
N ASP A 488 -12.44 -5.55 9.01
CA ASP A 488 -13.88 -5.75 8.97
C ASP A 488 -14.58 -4.42 9.28
N GLU A 489 -15.26 -3.88 8.27
CA GLU A 489 -15.91 -2.57 8.33
C GLU A 489 -17.09 -2.52 9.32
N ALA A 490 -17.60 -3.67 9.78
CA ALA A 490 -18.64 -3.73 10.81
C ALA A 490 -18.16 -3.18 12.16
N TYR A 491 -16.84 -3.19 12.41
CA TYR A 491 -16.22 -2.70 13.64
C TYR A 491 -15.66 -1.29 13.46
N ASN A 492 -16.55 -0.35 13.16
CA ASN A 492 -16.23 1.07 13.08
C ASN A 492 -16.79 1.85 14.28
N VAL A 493 -16.26 3.05 14.49
CA VAL A 493 -16.81 4.00 15.45
C VAL A 493 -16.82 5.39 14.83
N ALA A 494 -17.85 6.17 15.17
CA ALA A 494 -17.93 7.57 14.83
C ALA A 494 -17.90 8.42 16.11
N THR A 495 -17.19 9.55 16.05
CA THR A 495 -17.22 10.58 17.10
C THR A 495 -17.43 11.95 16.48
N GLN A 496 -17.80 12.93 17.29
CA GLN A 496 -18.08 14.28 16.80
C GLN A 496 -17.27 15.33 17.55
N ALA A 497 -16.85 16.36 16.82
CA ALA A 497 -16.38 17.61 17.39
C ALA A 497 -17.03 18.78 16.65
N THR A 498 -16.93 19.97 17.23
CA THR A 498 -17.48 21.19 16.64
C THR A 498 -16.40 21.94 15.86
N TYR A 499 -16.76 22.42 14.67
CA TYR A 499 -16.05 23.47 13.95
C TYR A 499 -16.92 24.74 14.04
N ALA A 500 -16.43 25.81 14.67
CA ALA A 500 -17.18 27.05 14.79
C ALA A 500 -16.63 28.10 13.82
N VAL A 501 -17.51 28.64 12.97
CA VAL A 501 -17.20 29.78 12.11
C VAL A 501 -17.58 31.04 12.86
N ALA A 502 -16.61 31.93 13.07
CA ALA A 502 -16.81 33.24 13.67
C ALA A 502 -17.80 34.08 12.85
N GLU A 503 -18.58 34.93 13.53
CA GLU A 503 -19.29 36.01 12.86
C GLU A 503 -18.25 36.92 12.19
N GLN A 504 -18.33 37.05 10.86
CA GLN A 504 -17.49 38.02 10.17
C GLN A 504 -17.83 39.38 10.76
N GLN A 505 -16.86 40.01 11.42
CA GLN A 505 -16.99 41.42 11.79
C GLN A 505 -17.08 42.23 10.50
N THR A 506 -18.33 42.46 10.08
CA THR A 506 -18.62 43.50 9.10
C THR A 506 -18.23 44.81 9.77
N GLY A 507 -17.10 45.37 9.32
CA GLY A 507 -16.53 46.59 9.88
C GLY A 507 -17.58 47.69 10.02
N SER A 508 -17.96 47.96 11.26
CA SER A 508 -18.80 49.10 11.61
C SER A 508 -17.87 50.25 12.03
N GLY A 509 -17.33 50.97 11.04
CA GLY A 509 -16.89 52.36 11.20
C GLY A 509 -15.93 52.68 12.34
N ASP A 510 -14.80 51.98 12.44
CA ASP A 510 -13.78 52.26 13.48
C ASP A 510 -13.29 53.70 13.50
N VAL A 511 -13.28 54.37 12.33
CA VAL A 511 -12.91 55.77 12.18
C VAL A 511 -13.75 56.46 11.09
N VAL A 512 -14.32 57.63 11.39
CA VAL A 512 -14.96 58.51 10.41
C VAL A 512 -14.37 59.91 10.54
N ALA A 513 -13.68 60.36 9.48
CA ALA A 513 -13.17 61.72 9.40
C ALA A 513 -14.31 62.70 9.09
N VAL A 514 -14.34 63.84 9.76
CA VAL A 514 -15.39 64.86 9.63
C VAL A 514 -14.77 66.18 9.18
N ASP A 515 -15.39 66.85 8.20
CA ASP A 515 -14.87 68.10 7.62
C ASP A 515 -14.64 69.20 8.68
N ASP A 516 -13.50 69.90 8.56
CA ASP A 516 -13.11 71.01 9.41
C ASP A 516 -13.37 72.36 8.75
N ASN A 517 -13.74 73.36 9.56
CA ASN A 517 -13.77 74.76 9.14
C ASN A 517 -12.95 75.64 10.09
N VAL A 518 -12.00 76.38 9.52
CA VAL A 518 -11.12 77.29 10.26
C VAL A 518 -11.29 78.71 9.75
N GLN A 519 -11.63 79.63 10.65
CA GLN A 519 -11.72 81.06 10.36
C GLN A 519 -10.51 81.81 10.91
N MET A 520 -9.84 82.55 10.03
CA MET A 520 -8.68 83.38 10.36
C MET A 520 -9.09 84.85 10.41
N SER A 521 -8.63 85.59 11.42
CA SER A 521 -8.85 87.05 11.52
C SER A 521 -7.79 87.88 10.78
N LYS A 522 -6.64 87.28 10.46
CA LYS A 522 -5.55 87.88 9.67
C LYS A 522 -4.72 86.77 9.00
N VAL A 523 -3.98 87.11 7.94
CA VAL A 523 -3.11 86.17 7.23
C VAL A 523 -1.88 85.82 8.08
N SER A 524 -1.97 84.75 8.86
CA SER A 524 -0.88 84.18 9.67
C SER A 524 -1.01 82.65 9.75
N THR A 525 0.09 81.95 10.04
CA THR A 525 0.08 80.50 10.26
C THR A 525 -0.90 80.12 11.38
N VAL A 526 -1.62 79.01 11.18
CA VAL A 526 -2.56 78.44 12.14
C VAL A 526 -2.29 76.94 12.35
N THR A 527 -2.55 76.45 13.55
CA THR A 527 -2.50 75.02 13.90
C THR A 527 -3.92 74.51 14.07
N ILE A 528 -4.25 73.40 13.43
CA ILE A 528 -5.61 72.85 13.30
C ILE A 528 -5.62 71.46 13.92
N ASN A 529 -6.50 71.23 14.90
CA ASN A 529 -6.72 69.89 15.47
C ASN A 529 -7.84 69.19 14.69
N VAL A 530 -7.46 68.56 13.57
CA VAL A 530 -8.41 67.89 12.66
C VAL A 530 -9.01 66.60 13.23
N LEU A 531 -8.40 66.00 14.26
CA LEU A 531 -8.96 64.82 14.93
C LEU A 531 -10.04 65.20 15.97
N GLY A 532 -10.25 66.48 16.24
CA GLY A 532 -11.08 66.95 17.36
C GLY A 532 -12.58 66.73 17.16
N ASN A 533 -13.04 66.61 15.92
CA ASN A 533 -14.43 66.39 15.50
C ASN A 533 -14.65 65.02 14.85
N ASP A 534 -13.60 64.22 14.70
CA ASP A 534 -13.66 62.88 14.12
C ASP A 534 -14.34 61.89 15.06
N ILE A 535 -15.01 60.89 14.48
CA ILE A 535 -15.65 59.82 15.25
C ILE A 535 -14.68 58.65 15.30
N ILE A 536 -14.14 58.39 16.49
CA ILE A 536 -13.18 57.31 16.77
C ILE A 536 -13.79 56.41 17.84
N ALA A 537 -13.90 55.12 17.54
CA ALA A 537 -14.44 54.16 18.51
C ALA A 537 -13.52 54.00 19.74
N ASP A 538 -14.10 53.70 20.90
CA ASP A 538 -13.36 53.56 22.16
C ASP A 538 -12.25 52.50 22.04
N GLY A 539 -11.02 52.87 22.40
CA GLY A 539 -9.86 51.99 22.36
C GLY A 539 -9.15 51.89 21.00
N VAL A 540 -9.62 52.61 19.97
CA VAL A 540 -8.98 52.66 18.64
C VAL A 540 -7.88 53.73 18.61
N SER A 541 -6.67 53.34 18.18
CA SER A 541 -5.60 54.28 17.84
C SER A 541 -5.76 54.76 16.40
N VAL A 542 -5.66 56.07 16.19
CA VAL A 542 -5.77 56.68 14.85
C VAL A 542 -4.51 57.51 14.53
N GLU A 543 -4.10 57.49 13.27
CA GLU A 543 -3.06 58.37 12.74
C GLU A 543 -3.45 58.96 11.38
N ILE A 544 -2.88 60.12 11.03
CA ILE A 544 -3.06 60.75 9.72
C ILE A 544 -2.08 60.13 8.73
N SER A 545 -2.59 59.37 7.77
CA SER A 545 -1.80 58.62 6.79
C SER A 545 -1.53 59.39 5.50
N ALA A 546 -2.38 60.35 5.14
CA ALA A 546 -2.21 61.17 3.94
C ALA A 546 -2.79 62.58 4.08
N MET A 547 -2.23 63.53 3.33
CA MET A 547 -2.77 64.87 3.14
C MET A 547 -2.58 65.32 1.70
N SER A 548 -3.51 66.11 1.16
CA SER A 548 -3.31 66.79 -0.12
C SER A 548 -2.69 68.19 0.08
N ALA A 549 -2.02 68.69 -0.95
CA ALA A 549 -1.48 70.04 -0.93
C ALA A 549 -2.60 71.06 -1.16
N PRO A 550 -2.73 72.11 -0.33
CA PRO A 550 -3.66 73.20 -0.59
C PRO A 550 -3.19 74.09 -1.73
N SER A 551 -4.10 74.88 -2.30
CA SER A 551 -3.83 75.70 -3.49
C SER A 551 -3.22 77.08 -3.19
N LYS A 552 -3.39 77.59 -1.97
CA LYS A 552 -3.00 78.96 -1.56
C LYS A 552 -2.18 78.98 -0.27
N GLY A 553 -1.57 77.87 0.11
CA GLY A 553 -0.72 77.74 1.29
C GLY A 553 0.12 76.47 1.28
N THR A 554 0.63 76.08 2.44
CA THR A 554 1.32 74.80 2.64
C THR A 554 0.85 74.19 3.95
N VAL A 555 0.77 72.85 4.00
CA VAL A 555 0.44 72.09 5.22
C VAL A 555 1.65 71.29 5.70
N LYS A 556 1.73 71.11 7.02
CA LYS A 556 2.72 70.24 7.67
C LYS A 556 2.05 69.53 8.86
N LEU A 557 2.17 68.20 8.91
CA LEU A 557 1.77 67.41 10.07
C LEU A 557 2.79 67.63 11.20
N LEU A 558 2.29 67.92 12.40
CA LEU A 558 3.08 68.08 13.61
C LEU A 558 3.17 66.76 14.39
N SER A 559 4.14 66.64 15.29
CA SER A 559 4.38 65.42 16.08
C SER A 559 3.26 65.08 17.06
N ASP A 560 2.38 66.03 17.36
CA ASP A 560 1.20 65.86 18.22
C ASP A 560 -0.07 65.48 17.44
N GLY A 561 0.03 65.25 16.13
CA GLY A 561 -1.11 64.89 15.26
C GLY A 561 -1.90 66.07 14.71
N SER A 562 -1.57 67.31 15.09
CA SER A 562 -2.21 68.50 14.52
C SER A 562 -1.60 68.92 13.18
N ILE A 563 -2.37 69.64 12.35
CA ILE A 563 -1.92 70.14 11.05
C ILE A 563 -1.63 71.64 11.13
N GLN A 564 -0.40 72.02 10.79
CA GLN A 564 -0.02 73.43 10.63
C GLN A 564 -0.29 73.88 9.20
N TYR A 565 -1.18 74.87 9.03
CA TYR A 565 -1.44 75.54 7.75
C TYR A 565 -0.75 76.91 7.71
N THR A 566 0.10 77.13 6.70
CA THR A 566 0.75 78.42 6.43
C THR A 566 0.20 79.02 5.14
N PRO A 567 -0.58 80.13 5.20
CA PRO A 567 -1.12 80.78 4.02
C PRO A 567 0.00 81.44 3.19
N ALA A 568 -0.17 81.50 1.87
CA ALA A 568 0.70 82.30 1.01
C ALA A 568 0.53 83.80 1.32
N LYS A 569 1.57 84.61 1.03
CA LYS A 569 1.57 86.07 1.30
C LYS A 569 0.38 86.85 0.72
N ARG A 570 -0.30 86.31 -0.29
CA ARG A 570 -1.46 86.93 -0.97
C ARG A 570 -2.76 86.14 -0.80
N PHE A 571 -2.88 85.35 0.27
CA PHE A 571 -4.09 84.59 0.58
C PHE A 571 -5.34 85.49 0.58
N LYS A 572 -6.40 85.05 -0.11
CA LYS A 572 -7.70 85.73 -0.18
C LYS A 572 -8.83 84.69 -0.16
N ASN A 573 -9.93 85.06 0.48
CA ASN A 573 -11.16 84.27 0.62
C ASN A 573 -10.90 82.97 1.39
N GLN A 574 -10.82 81.83 0.69
CA GLN A 574 -10.64 80.50 1.26
C GLN A 574 -9.64 79.65 0.49
N ASP A 575 -9.18 78.58 1.13
CA ASP A 575 -8.38 77.49 0.58
C ASP A 575 -8.80 76.18 1.25
N SER A 576 -8.44 75.06 0.66
CA SER A 576 -8.79 73.75 1.21
C SER A 576 -7.74 72.69 0.90
N PHE A 577 -7.71 71.68 1.77
CA PHE A 577 -6.94 70.45 1.59
C PHE A 577 -7.70 69.31 2.26
N SER A 578 -7.36 68.08 1.90
CA SER A 578 -7.88 66.86 2.52
C SER A 578 -6.87 66.24 3.48
N TYR A 579 -7.35 65.53 4.49
CA TYR A 579 -6.56 64.60 5.29
C TYR A 579 -7.25 63.23 5.34
N THR A 580 -6.45 62.17 5.44
CA THR A 580 -6.92 60.79 5.57
C THR A 580 -6.41 60.23 6.89
N ILE A 581 -7.33 59.67 7.70
CA ILE A 581 -7.02 58.96 8.93
C ILE A 581 -7.06 57.45 8.71
N THR A 582 -6.26 56.69 9.45
CA THR A 582 -6.26 55.22 9.44
C THR A 582 -6.22 54.63 10.85
N SER A 583 -6.94 53.53 11.06
CA SER A 583 -6.84 52.68 12.26
C SER A 583 -5.89 51.48 12.08
N GLY A 584 -5.21 51.40 10.93
CA GLY A 584 -4.47 50.22 10.47
C GLY A 584 -5.31 49.27 9.61
N ASN A 585 -6.62 49.23 9.84
CA ASN A 585 -7.56 48.37 9.11
C ASN A 585 -8.53 49.15 8.20
N VAL A 586 -8.91 50.37 8.59
CA VAL A 586 -9.88 51.22 7.87
C VAL A 586 -9.31 52.62 7.66
N THR A 587 -9.61 53.24 6.52
CA THR A 587 -9.23 54.62 6.20
C THR A 587 -10.45 55.51 5.96
N SER A 588 -10.43 56.76 6.43
CA SER A 588 -11.47 57.77 6.19
C SER A 588 -10.87 59.12 5.80
N THR A 589 -11.50 59.88 4.90
CA THR A 589 -10.96 61.14 4.36
C THR A 589 -11.96 62.28 4.54
N ALA A 590 -11.48 63.42 5.02
CA ALA A 590 -12.26 64.64 5.18
C ALA A 590 -11.54 65.86 4.59
N MET A 591 -12.29 66.95 4.44
CA MET A 591 -11.84 68.23 3.90
C MET A 591 -11.69 69.27 5.01
N VAL A 592 -10.54 69.95 5.01
CA VAL A 592 -10.31 71.14 5.81
C VAL A 592 -10.53 72.38 4.94
N THR A 593 -11.43 73.26 5.36
CA THR A 593 -11.65 74.57 4.73
C THR A 593 -11.09 75.67 5.63
N VAL A 594 -10.12 76.43 5.12
CA VAL A 594 -9.55 77.59 5.81
C VAL A 594 -10.01 78.86 5.11
N ALA A 595 -10.64 79.77 5.85
CA ALA A 595 -11.15 81.04 5.32
C ALA A 595 -10.67 82.25 6.14
N LEU A 596 -10.48 83.38 5.47
CA LEU A 596 -10.15 84.66 6.10
C LEU A 596 -11.44 85.47 6.30
N GLN A 597 -11.70 85.92 7.53
CA GLN A 597 -12.85 86.76 7.86
C GLN A 597 -12.85 88.01 6.98
N SER A 598 -13.96 88.25 6.28
CA SER A 598 -14.22 89.53 5.63
C SER A 598 -14.40 90.60 6.72
N SER A 599 -13.49 91.58 6.77
CA SER A 599 -13.75 92.79 7.54
C SER A 599 -15.02 93.46 6.99
N PRO A 600 -16.00 93.86 7.83
CA PRO A 600 -17.12 94.64 7.36
C PRO A 600 -16.55 95.96 6.85
N ASP A 601 -16.78 96.26 5.57
CA ASP A 601 -16.42 97.55 4.98
C ASP A 601 -17.30 98.62 5.65
N SER A 602 -16.73 99.28 6.65
CA SER A 602 -17.32 100.46 7.28
C SER A 602 -16.71 101.69 6.62
N GLY A 603 -17.54 102.44 5.91
CA GLY A 603 -17.17 103.80 5.52
C GLY A 603 -17.71 104.21 4.18
N GLY A 604 -18.97 104.67 4.18
CA GLY A 604 -19.42 105.57 3.13
C GLY A 604 -18.44 106.74 2.98
N SER A 605 -17.94 106.95 1.76
CA SER A 605 -17.42 108.26 1.37
C SER A 605 -18.59 109.13 0.94
N SER A 606 -18.97 110.07 1.81
CA SER A 606 -19.70 111.28 1.44
C SER A 606 -18.70 112.32 0.87
N PRO A 607 -19.13 113.36 0.13
CA PRO A 607 -18.86 113.52 -1.29
C PRO A 607 -17.84 114.64 -1.58
N GLY A 608 -17.28 114.64 -2.79
CA GLY A 608 -16.66 115.87 -3.30
C GLY A 608 -15.92 115.78 -4.64
N LYS A 609 -16.62 116.20 -5.71
CA LYS A 609 -16.15 116.92 -6.92
C LYS A 609 -14.92 116.32 -7.66
N GLY A 610 -14.98 115.90 -8.92
CA GLY A 610 -15.77 116.41 -10.05
C GLY A 610 -14.82 116.87 -11.18
N LYS A 611 -15.18 116.46 -12.40
CA LYS A 611 -14.77 116.96 -13.74
C LYS A 611 -13.45 116.49 -14.38
N ASN A 612 -13.67 115.64 -15.38
CA ASN A 612 -13.35 115.82 -16.81
C ASN A 612 -11.95 116.29 -17.22
N LYS A 613 -11.23 115.42 -17.93
CA LYS A 613 -11.15 115.49 -19.39
C LYS A 613 -10.80 114.13 -19.98
#